data_AF-A0A6V7WQR2-F1
#
_entry.id   AF-A0A6V7WQR2-F1
#
_cell.length_a   1.000
_cell.length_b   1.000
_cell.length_c   1.000
_cell.angle_alpha   90.00
_cell.angle_beta   90.00
_cell.angle_gamma   90.00
#
_symmetry.space_group_name_H-M   'P 1'
#
loop_
_entity.id
_entity.type
_entity.pdbx_description
1 polymer ?
#
loop_
_entity_poly.entity_id
_entity_poly.type
_entity_poly.pdbx_seq_one_letter_code
_entity_poly.pdbx_strand_id
1 'polypeptide(L)'
;MVALVSPSPECTLPDHGSLMQAILFCQLDVVISILKKLLNAPIESQPAIVCEQIEGNRNIFHVAVQNAYSRTNADQADVDATDSRLSTASQKSGTVEADAVKTRYERKWQEMLSSAPTTRAKAHQQQQLLNELTSEISKKDSSPETGKNESESAESSDLINKRIPIAAKERQANLIEIIRELCKNAVVREYFIDLMRQRDINVHIPLETAINQRVYSAAQLMWQTAIDVKDWSQDVVDILMPGVGSDDTHEDSSLFILCANDTCSYTWTGEEHTPQKIYECKTCGLVGTLCCCTECALLCHRNHDCKLKKTSPTAYCDCWEKCECKALVTGNNAKREQLLFGMLQCPALIDGLNSKGEHILLFFWLAPLFVS
;
A
#
# COMPACT_ATOMS: atom_id res chain seq x y z
N MET A 1 -15.75 10.68 -5.92
CA MET A 1 -14.68 9.67 -6.04
C MET A 1 -15.29 8.36 -5.55
N VAL A 2 -15.86 7.57 -6.46
CA VAL A 2 -16.53 6.31 -6.10
C VAL A 2 -15.42 5.30 -5.85
N ALA A 3 -15.19 4.95 -4.58
CA ALA A 3 -14.39 3.78 -4.26
C ALA A 3 -15.01 2.59 -5.02
N LEU A 4 -14.25 1.94 -5.89
CA LEU A 4 -14.64 0.65 -6.43
C LEU A 4 -14.59 -0.33 -5.26
N VAL A 5 -15.71 -0.38 -4.54
CA VAL A 5 -16.01 -1.40 -3.55
C VAL A 5 -16.07 -2.70 -4.34
N SER A 6 -15.19 -3.64 -4.01
CA SER A 6 -15.33 -5.04 -4.39
C SER A 6 -16.81 -5.44 -4.30
N PRO A 7 -17.39 -6.08 -5.32
CA PRO A 7 -18.79 -6.47 -5.28
C PRO A 7 -19.07 -7.25 -3.99
N SER A 8 -20.21 -6.96 -3.35
CA SER A 8 -20.68 -7.66 -2.16
C SER A 8 -20.71 -9.16 -2.43
N PRO A 9 -20.22 -10.01 -1.52
CA PRO A 9 -20.09 -11.46 -1.73
C PRO A 9 -21.45 -12.20 -1.88
N GLU A 10 -22.57 -11.49 -1.81
CA GLU A 10 -23.92 -12.08 -1.71
C GLU A 10 -24.64 -12.24 -3.05
N CYS A 11 -24.17 -11.66 -4.15
CA CYS A 11 -24.86 -11.77 -5.45
C CYS A 11 -23.90 -11.64 -6.62
N THR A 12 -23.27 -12.76 -6.99
CA THR A 12 -22.99 -13.26 -8.35
C THR A 12 -21.84 -14.27 -8.25
N LEU A 13 -22.13 -15.55 -8.44
CA LEU A 13 -21.09 -16.54 -8.72
C LEU A 13 -20.80 -16.49 -10.22
N PRO A 14 -19.60 -16.09 -10.64
CA PRO A 14 -19.22 -16.14 -12.04
C PRO A 14 -18.94 -17.58 -12.48
N ASP A 15 -19.51 -17.92 -13.62
CA ASP A 15 -19.21 -19.12 -14.37
C ASP A 15 -17.77 -19.01 -14.90
N HIS A 16 -16.91 -19.97 -14.55
CA HIS A 16 -15.46 -20.01 -14.86
C HIS A 16 -14.69 -18.69 -14.55
N GLY A 17 -14.44 -18.40 -13.26
CA GLY A 17 -13.78 -17.13 -12.87
C GLY A 17 -12.44 -16.90 -13.56
N SER A 18 -12.35 -15.84 -14.37
CA SER A 18 -11.10 -15.39 -14.99
C SER A 18 -10.04 -15.07 -13.94
N LEU A 19 -8.76 -15.00 -14.34
CA LEU A 19 -7.67 -14.61 -13.44
C LEU A 19 -7.98 -13.25 -12.79
N MET A 20 -8.43 -12.28 -13.57
CA MET A 20 -8.83 -10.96 -13.09
C MET A 20 -9.91 -11.03 -12.01
N GLN A 21 -10.91 -11.89 -12.21
CA GLN A 21 -12.01 -12.02 -11.27
C GLN A 21 -11.59 -12.65 -9.95
N ALA A 22 -10.73 -13.67 -9.98
CA ALA A 22 -10.16 -14.26 -8.77
C ALA A 22 -9.33 -13.24 -7.97
N ILE A 23 -8.62 -12.34 -8.66
CA ILE A 23 -7.90 -11.22 -8.04
C ILE A 23 -8.87 -10.21 -7.41
N LEU A 24 -9.93 -9.80 -8.11
CA LEU A 24 -10.96 -8.90 -7.58
C LEU A 24 -11.59 -9.44 -6.29
N PHE A 25 -11.83 -10.74 -6.22
CA PHE A 25 -12.35 -11.41 -5.03
C PHE A 25 -11.28 -11.79 -3.99
N CYS A 26 -10.01 -11.43 -4.21
CA CYS A 26 -8.90 -11.68 -3.28
C CYS A 26 -8.71 -13.18 -2.95
N GLN A 27 -9.06 -14.06 -3.89
CA GLN A 27 -9.04 -15.52 -3.70
C GLN A 27 -7.67 -16.11 -4.04
N LEU A 28 -6.72 -16.01 -3.10
CA LEU A 28 -5.33 -16.45 -3.27
C LEU A 28 -5.22 -17.87 -3.85
N ASP A 29 -5.95 -18.83 -3.26
CA ASP A 29 -5.92 -20.22 -3.70
C ASP A 29 -6.42 -20.44 -5.14
N VAL A 30 -7.44 -19.69 -5.55
CA VAL A 30 -8.04 -19.78 -6.89
C VAL A 30 -7.04 -19.20 -7.90
N VAL A 31 -6.44 -18.05 -7.57
CA VAL A 31 -5.37 -17.44 -8.37
C VAL A 31 -4.20 -18.42 -8.55
N ILE A 32 -3.69 -19.02 -7.47
CA ILE A 32 -2.60 -20.01 -7.55
C ILE A 32 -2.98 -21.19 -8.47
N SER A 33 -4.22 -21.68 -8.37
CA SER A 33 -4.72 -22.76 -9.24
C SER A 33 -4.74 -22.35 -10.72
N ILE A 34 -5.23 -21.14 -11.03
CA ILE A 34 -5.26 -20.59 -12.38
C ILE A 34 -3.83 -20.42 -12.92
N LEU A 35 -2.91 -19.85 -12.14
CA LEU A 35 -1.51 -19.66 -12.52
C LEU A 35 -0.77 -20.99 -12.78
N LYS A 36 -1.09 -22.06 -12.04
CA LYS A 36 -0.57 -23.40 -12.31
C LYS A 36 -1.08 -23.98 -13.62
N LYS A 37 -2.36 -23.76 -13.94
CA LYS A 37 -2.95 -24.19 -15.23
C LYS A 37 -2.38 -23.38 -16.40
N LEU A 38 -2.10 -22.09 -16.20
CA LEU A 38 -1.55 -21.19 -17.21
C LEU A 38 -0.20 -21.68 -17.76
N LEU A 39 0.65 -22.30 -16.93
CA LEU A 39 1.92 -22.89 -17.36
C LEU A 39 1.77 -23.96 -18.45
N ASN A 40 0.65 -24.69 -18.44
CA ASN A 40 0.35 -25.76 -19.39
C ASN A 40 -0.60 -25.30 -20.50
N ALA A 41 -1.05 -24.04 -20.48
CA ALA A 41 -1.96 -23.51 -21.48
C ALA A 41 -1.23 -23.23 -22.81
N PRO A 42 -1.90 -23.39 -23.96
CA PRO A 42 -1.34 -23.03 -25.26
C PRO A 42 -0.86 -21.57 -25.27
N ILE A 43 0.33 -21.31 -25.83
CA ILE A 43 0.96 -19.98 -25.85
C ILE A 43 0.02 -18.91 -26.40
N GLU A 44 -0.74 -19.23 -27.44
CA GLU A 44 -1.72 -18.34 -28.09
C GLU A 44 -2.85 -17.86 -27.16
N SER A 45 -3.17 -18.66 -26.14
CA SER A 45 -4.23 -18.35 -25.17
C SER A 45 -3.75 -17.57 -23.94
N GLN A 46 -2.42 -17.55 -23.69
CA GLN A 46 -1.85 -16.93 -22.50
C GLN A 46 -2.08 -15.40 -22.44
N PRO A 47 -1.92 -14.62 -23.54
CA PRO A 47 -2.19 -13.18 -23.50
C PRO A 47 -3.64 -12.85 -23.13
N ALA A 48 -4.61 -13.65 -23.58
CA ALA A 48 -6.02 -13.42 -23.28
C ALA A 48 -6.33 -13.53 -21.78
N ILE A 49 -5.52 -14.28 -21.03
CA ILE A 49 -5.66 -14.48 -19.58
C ILE A 49 -4.83 -13.44 -18.80
N VAL A 50 -3.58 -13.21 -19.23
CA VAL A 50 -2.61 -12.38 -18.49
C VAL A 50 -2.80 -10.89 -18.75
N CYS A 51 -3.14 -10.52 -19.98
CA CYS A 51 -3.32 -9.13 -20.40
C CYS A 51 -4.79 -8.69 -20.30
N GLU A 52 -5.61 -9.40 -19.53
CA GLU A 52 -6.98 -9.00 -19.23
C GLU A 52 -7.00 -7.62 -18.54
N GLN A 53 -7.92 -6.77 -18.97
CA GLN A 53 -8.11 -5.42 -18.45
C GLN A 53 -9.56 -5.20 -18.06
N ILE A 54 -9.78 -4.40 -17.03
CA ILE A 54 -11.10 -3.93 -16.64
C ILE A 54 -11.24 -2.42 -16.85
N GLU A 55 -12.44 -1.89 -16.60
CA GLU A 55 -12.76 -0.47 -16.74
C GLU A 55 -11.67 0.46 -16.17
N GLY A 56 -11.34 1.49 -16.94
CA GLY A 56 -10.27 2.43 -16.61
C GLY A 56 -8.86 1.95 -16.97
N ASN A 57 -8.72 1.02 -17.92
CA ASN A 57 -7.44 0.49 -18.42
C ASN A 57 -6.58 -0.18 -17.33
N ARG A 58 -7.23 -0.84 -16.36
CA ARG A 58 -6.54 -1.47 -15.23
C ARG A 58 -6.31 -2.94 -15.52
N ASN A 59 -5.04 -3.33 -15.55
CA ASN A 59 -4.62 -4.73 -15.64
C ASN A 59 -4.58 -5.42 -14.27
N ILE A 60 -4.20 -6.70 -14.28
CA ILE A 60 -4.15 -7.56 -13.09
C ILE A 60 -3.32 -6.97 -11.92
N PHE A 61 -2.23 -6.25 -12.19
CA PHE A 61 -1.41 -5.63 -11.14
C PHE A 61 -2.06 -4.38 -10.56
N HIS A 62 -2.62 -3.50 -11.42
CA HIS A 62 -3.39 -2.35 -10.94
C HIS A 62 -4.52 -2.80 -10.01
N VAL A 63 -5.27 -3.84 -10.44
CA VAL A 63 -6.40 -4.36 -9.68
C VAL A 63 -5.95 -4.98 -8.36
N ALA A 64 -4.87 -5.77 -8.37
CA ALA A 64 -4.35 -6.37 -7.15
C ALA A 64 -3.92 -5.29 -6.14
N VAL A 65 -3.15 -4.30 -6.58
CA VAL A 65 -2.68 -3.18 -5.74
C VAL A 65 -3.84 -2.33 -5.21
N GLN A 66 -4.79 -1.97 -6.08
CA GLN A 66 -5.93 -1.13 -5.72
C GLN A 66 -6.89 -1.81 -4.72
N ASN A 67 -6.86 -3.15 -4.60
CA ASN A 67 -7.61 -3.85 -3.57
C ASN A 67 -6.76 -4.14 -2.32
N ALA A 68 -5.43 -3.94 -2.39
CA ALA A 68 -4.48 -4.26 -1.33
C ALA A 68 -4.17 -3.08 -0.40
N TYR A 69 -4.81 -1.92 -0.55
CA TYR A 69 -4.54 -0.78 0.35
C TYR A 69 -5.46 -0.79 1.57
N SER A 70 -4.92 -0.37 2.72
CA SER A 70 -5.69 -0.27 3.96
C SER A 70 -6.27 1.12 4.12
N ARG A 71 -7.48 1.19 4.67
CA ARG A 71 -8.13 2.46 5.04
C ARG A 71 -7.78 2.93 6.44
N THR A 72 -7.34 2.00 7.30
CA THR A 72 -6.99 2.27 8.70
C THR A 72 -5.67 1.59 9.06
N ASN A 73 -5.05 2.02 10.16
CA ASN A 73 -3.87 1.33 10.69
C ASN A 73 -4.19 -0.06 11.27
N ALA A 74 -5.43 -0.33 11.70
CA ALA A 74 -5.83 -1.63 12.23
C ALA A 74 -5.97 -2.70 11.13
N ASP A 75 -6.35 -2.28 9.92
CA ASP A 75 -6.54 -3.16 8.77
C ASP A 75 -5.25 -3.43 7.99
N GLN A 76 -4.11 -2.91 8.45
CA GLN A 76 -2.82 -3.14 7.80
C GLN A 76 -2.29 -4.55 8.12
N ALA A 77 -2.32 -5.43 7.14
CA ALA A 77 -1.52 -6.64 7.04
C ALA A 77 -0.11 -6.36 6.50
N ASP A 78 0.09 -5.29 5.72
CA ASP A 78 1.42 -4.95 5.14
C ASP A 78 2.49 -4.69 6.20
N VAL A 79 2.08 -4.32 7.42
CA VAL A 79 2.96 -4.07 8.58
C VAL A 79 3.21 -5.31 9.42
N ASP A 80 2.42 -6.39 9.24
CA ASP A 80 2.63 -7.63 9.95
C ASP A 80 3.91 -8.27 9.41
N ALA A 81 4.90 -8.48 10.29
CA ALA A 81 6.22 -9.01 9.93
C ALA A 81 6.11 -10.40 9.27
N THR A 82 5.97 -10.45 7.95
CA THR A 82 5.90 -11.68 7.15
C THR A 82 7.04 -11.81 6.14
N ASP A 83 8.18 -11.16 6.38
CA ASP A 83 9.36 -11.47 5.59
C ASP A 83 10.67 -11.40 6.36
N SER A 84 10.91 -12.43 7.18
CA SER A 84 12.24 -12.77 7.71
C SER A 84 13.18 -13.37 6.65
N ARG A 85 12.75 -13.48 5.38
CA ARG A 85 13.54 -14.11 4.29
C ARG A 85 14.11 -13.12 3.27
N LEU A 86 13.78 -11.83 3.34
CA LEU A 86 14.35 -10.79 2.48
C LEU A 86 15.60 -10.09 3.08
N SER A 87 16.09 -10.52 4.24
CA SER A 87 17.28 -9.92 4.89
C SER A 87 18.63 -10.35 4.29
N THR A 88 18.68 -11.20 3.26
CA THR A 88 19.93 -11.64 2.64
C THR A 88 20.28 -10.81 1.41
N ALA A 89 20.74 -9.58 1.63
CA ALA A 89 21.79 -8.90 0.86
C ALA A 89 22.07 -7.49 1.41
N SER A 90 22.15 -7.30 2.74
CA SER A 90 22.75 -6.07 3.25
C SER A 90 24.26 -6.23 3.19
N GLN A 91 24.87 -5.72 2.12
CA GLN A 91 26.31 -5.54 2.07
C GLN A 91 26.71 -4.65 3.26
N LYS A 92 27.57 -5.19 4.13
CA LYS A 92 28.20 -4.46 5.23
C LYS A 92 29.02 -3.31 4.66
N SER A 93 28.41 -2.13 4.62
CA SER A 93 29.10 -0.85 4.49
C SER A 93 28.40 0.15 5.40
N GLY A 94 28.64 0.00 6.71
CA GLY A 94 28.21 0.94 7.73
C GLY A 94 29.34 1.05 8.73
N THR A 95 29.83 2.26 8.97
CA THR A 95 30.83 2.52 10.01
C THR A 95 30.20 2.31 11.39
N VAL A 96 31.02 1.91 12.37
CA VAL A 96 30.58 1.60 13.75
C VAL A 96 29.86 2.81 14.40
N GLU A 97 30.17 4.04 13.98
CA GLU A 97 29.44 5.25 14.38
C GLU A 97 27.96 5.25 13.93
N ALA A 98 27.65 4.81 12.71
CA ALA A 98 26.28 4.85 12.17
C ALA A 98 25.37 3.86 12.90
N ASP A 99 25.89 2.67 13.25
CA ASP A 99 25.17 1.67 14.04
C ASP A 99 24.97 2.13 15.50
N ALA A 100 25.93 2.86 16.07
CA ALA A 100 25.81 3.44 17.40
C ALA A 100 24.77 4.58 17.45
N VAL A 101 24.70 5.41 16.40
CA VAL A 101 23.70 6.47 16.24
C VAL A 101 22.30 5.87 16.05
N LYS A 102 22.14 4.89 15.18
CA LYS A 102 20.88 4.15 14.98
C LYS A 102 20.37 3.55 16.30
N THR A 103 21.24 2.85 17.03
CA THR A 103 20.89 2.24 18.33
C THR A 103 20.49 3.28 19.38
N ARG A 104 21.12 4.46 19.37
CA ARG A 104 20.79 5.57 20.27
C ARG A 104 19.42 6.17 19.95
N TYR A 105 19.07 6.30 18.67
CA TYR A 105 17.76 6.80 18.25
C TYR A 105 16.64 5.77 18.46
N GLU A 106 16.89 4.48 18.20
CA GLU A 106 15.95 3.39 18.50
C GLU A 106 15.59 3.35 19.99
N ARG A 107 16.59 3.49 20.86
CA ARG A 107 16.40 3.58 22.31
C ARG A 107 15.61 4.84 22.70
N LYS A 108 15.90 5.99 22.09
CA LYS A 108 15.17 7.25 22.32
C LYS A 108 13.72 7.17 21.83
N TRP A 109 13.47 6.45 20.74
CA TRP A 109 12.15 6.18 20.19
C TRP A 109 11.33 5.25 21.12
N GLN A 110 11.96 4.20 21.65
CA GLN A 110 11.36 3.34 22.68
C GLN A 110 11.12 4.09 24.01
N GLU A 111 12.01 5.00 24.39
CA GLU A 111 11.84 5.90 25.54
C GLU A 111 10.68 6.88 25.31
N MET A 112 10.49 7.41 24.09
CA MET A 112 9.33 8.26 23.76
C MET A 112 8.01 7.47 23.73
N LEU A 113 8.01 6.25 23.21
CA LEU A 113 6.85 5.34 23.26
C LEU A 113 6.48 4.92 24.69
N SER A 114 7.45 4.87 25.60
CA SER A 114 7.24 4.51 27.01
C SER A 114 6.98 5.70 27.93
N SER A 115 7.29 6.93 27.49
CA SER A 115 7.08 8.17 28.26
C SER A 115 5.85 8.99 27.82
N ALA A 116 5.13 8.58 26.79
CA ALA A 116 3.87 9.20 26.39
C ALA A 116 2.79 9.04 27.50
N PRO A 117 2.27 10.15 28.09
CA PRO A 117 1.19 10.08 29.07
C PRO A 117 -0.16 9.77 28.39
N THR A 118 -0.64 8.54 28.60
CA THR A 118 -2.05 8.13 28.68
C THR A 118 -3.01 8.40 27.50
N THR A 119 -2.86 7.63 26.42
CA THR A 119 -4.00 7.15 25.60
C THR A 119 -4.32 5.67 25.84
N ARG A 120 -3.39 4.89 26.40
CA ARG A 120 -3.60 3.47 26.75
C ARG A 120 -4.50 3.26 27.98
N ALA A 121 -4.49 4.19 28.93
CA ALA A 121 -5.26 4.07 30.18
C ALA A 121 -6.78 4.26 29.97
N LYS A 122 -7.19 5.15 29.05
CA LYS A 122 -8.62 5.38 28.76
C LYS A 122 -9.23 4.28 27.88
N ALA A 123 -8.46 3.72 26.94
CA ALA A 123 -8.89 2.58 26.13
C ALA A 123 -9.13 1.32 26.99
N HIS A 124 -8.28 1.08 28.00
CA HIS A 124 -8.46 -0.06 28.89
C HIS A 124 -9.64 0.11 29.85
N GLN A 125 -9.91 1.34 30.30
CA GLN A 125 -11.06 1.64 31.16
C GLN A 125 -12.40 1.54 30.40
N GLN A 126 -12.42 1.95 29.13
CA GLN A 126 -13.59 1.81 28.26
C GLN A 126 -13.86 0.33 27.91
N GLN A 127 -12.81 -0.47 27.71
CA GLN A 127 -12.94 -1.92 27.49
C GLN A 127 -13.36 -2.68 28.77
N GLN A 128 -12.92 -2.25 29.96
CA GLN A 128 -13.34 -2.85 31.23
C GLN A 128 -14.81 -2.53 31.56
N LEU A 129 -15.26 -1.29 31.32
CA LEU A 129 -16.67 -0.92 31.47
C LEU A 129 -17.58 -1.68 30.47
N LEU A 130 -17.13 -1.90 29.23
CA LEU A 130 -17.87 -2.72 28.27
C LEU A 130 -17.93 -4.21 28.65
N ASN A 131 -16.87 -4.75 29.26
CA ASN A 131 -16.81 -6.14 29.71
C ASN A 131 -17.64 -6.39 30.99
N GLU A 132 -17.73 -5.41 31.89
CA GLU A 132 -18.63 -5.49 33.07
C GLU A 132 -20.10 -5.49 32.63
N LEU A 133 -20.49 -4.65 31.67
CA LEU A 133 -21.86 -4.61 31.11
C LEU A 133 -22.25 -5.87 30.31
N THR A 134 -21.29 -6.62 29.75
CA THR A 134 -21.58 -7.85 28.99
C THR A 134 -21.54 -9.13 29.83
N SER A 135 -21.14 -9.04 31.10
CA SER A 135 -21.08 -10.17 32.02
C SER A 135 -22.41 -10.52 32.72
N GLU A 136 -23.45 -9.70 32.59
CA GLU A 136 -24.78 -9.96 33.20
C GLU A 136 -25.83 -10.56 32.25
N ILE A 137 -25.51 -10.80 30.98
CA ILE A 137 -26.46 -11.38 30.00
C ILE A 137 -25.83 -12.62 29.33
N SER A 138 -25.62 -13.68 30.10
CA SER A 138 -25.68 -15.06 29.55
C SER A 138 -25.73 -16.12 30.65
N LYS A 139 -26.94 -16.54 31.02
CA LYS A 139 -27.21 -17.85 31.63
C LYS A 139 -28.53 -18.40 31.09
N LYS A 140 -28.52 -19.69 30.74
CA LYS A 140 -29.58 -20.58 30.20
C LYS A 140 -29.61 -20.68 28.67
N ASP A 141 -29.65 -21.84 28.03
CA ASP A 141 -29.83 -23.23 28.47
C ASP A 141 -29.20 -24.21 27.45
N SER A 142 -29.05 -25.46 27.89
CA SER A 142 -28.30 -26.59 27.32
C SER A 142 -29.09 -27.59 26.45
N SER A 143 -28.42 -28.14 25.40
CA SER A 143 -28.37 -29.57 24.94
C SER A 143 -29.63 -30.32 24.41
N PRO A 144 -29.53 -31.51 23.75
CA PRO A 144 -28.53 -32.04 22.77
C PRO A 144 -29.10 -33.00 21.64
N GLU A 145 -28.17 -33.56 20.81
CA GLU A 145 -28.22 -34.85 20.02
C GLU A 145 -29.13 -34.94 18.76
N THR A 146 -28.89 -35.71 17.67
CA THR A 146 -27.95 -36.78 17.22
C THR A 146 -28.11 -36.96 15.68
N GLY A 147 -27.16 -37.60 14.96
CA GLY A 147 -27.46 -38.29 13.69
C GLY A 147 -26.36 -38.33 12.62
N LYS A 148 -25.85 -39.53 12.32
CA LYS A 148 -24.78 -39.89 11.36
C LYS A 148 -25.25 -39.83 9.89
N ASN A 149 -24.33 -39.60 8.95
CA ASN A 149 -23.89 -40.61 7.95
C ASN A 149 -22.85 -40.03 6.97
N GLU A 150 -21.80 -40.82 6.77
CA GLU A 150 -20.81 -40.68 5.69
C GLU A 150 -21.38 -41.22 4.37
N SER A 151 -20.98 -40.60 3.26
CA SER A 151 -20.80 -41.30 1.98
C SER A 151 -19.86 -40.48 1.09
N GLU A 152 -18.71 -41.09 0.79
CA GLU A 152 -17.78 -40.69 -0.27
C GLU A 152 -18.46 -40.86 -1.64
N SER A 153 -18.27 -39.87 -2.54
CA SER A 153 -17.90 -40.07 -3.95
C SER A 153 -18.06 -38.79 -4.77
N ALA A 154 -17.22 -38.70 -5.81
CA ALA A 154 -17.24 -37.79 -6.94
C ALA A 154 -16.45 -36.47 -6.81
N GLU A 155 -15.12 -36.65 -6.86
CA GLU A 155 -14.18 -35.77 -7.54
C GLU A 155 -14.77 -35.22 -8.86
N SER A 156 -15.14 -33.94 -8.90
CA SER A 156 -14.96 -33.03 -10.06
C SER A 156 -15.58 -31.63 -9.87
N SER A 157 -16.30 -31.36 -8.77
CA SER A 157 -16.99 -30.08 -8.54
C SER A 157 -16.40 -29.16 -7.45
N ASP A 158 -15.33 -29.55 -6.76
CA ASP A 158 -14.92 -28.91 -5.49
C ASP A 158 -13.95 -27.72 -5.58
N LEU A 159 -13.68 -27.18 -6.78
CA LEU A 159 -12.77 -26.04 -6.90
C LEU A 159 -13.43 -24.67 -6.61
N ILE A 160 -14.76 -24.59 -6.55
CA ILE A 160 -15.50 -23.32 -6.71
C ILE A 160 -16.12 -22.79 -5.40
N ASN A 161 -16.13 -23.55 -4.31
CA ASN A 161 -16.61 -23.08 -2.99
C ASN A 161 -15.47 -22.66 -2.05
N LYS A 162 -14.42 -22.01 -2.56
CA LYS A 162 -13.43 -21.37 -1.69
C LYS A 162 -13.96 -20.01 -1.21
N ARG A 163 -14.15 -19.91 0.11
CA ARG A 163 -14.70 -18.74 0.81
C ARG A 163 -14.05 -17.44 0.34
N ILE A 164 -14.86 -16.48 -0.09
CA ILE A 164 -14.39 -15.12 -0.38
C ILE A 164 -13.98 -14.47 0.95
N PRO A 165 -12.74 -14.00 1.11
CA PRO A 165 -12.30 -13.34 2.33
C PRO A 165 -13.07 -12.03 2.54
N ILE A 166 -13.58 -11.84 3.76
CA ILE A 166 -14.42 -10.68 4.10
C ILE A 166 -13.60 -9.62 4.86
N ALA A 167 -12.69 -10.06 5.75
CA ALA A 167 -11.91 -9.15 6.58
C ALA A 167 -10.90 -8.34 5.75
N ALA A 168 -10.90 -7.01 5.90
CA ALA A 168 -10.01 -6.12 5.14
C ALA A 168 -8.53 -6.50 5.28
N LYS A 169 -8.11 -6.87 6.50
CA LYS A 169 -6.75 -7.32 6.79
C LYS A 169 -6.38 -8.63 6.06
N GLU A 170 -7.27 -9.63 6.07
CA GLU A 170 -7.08 -10.90 5.34
C GLU A 170 -7.03 -10.67 3.82
N ARG A 171 -7.92 -9.82 3.30
CA ARG A 171 -7.96 -9.46 1.89
C ARG A 171 -6.66 -8.80 1.43
N GLN A 172 -6.13 -7.84 2.20
CA GLN A 172 -4.84 -7.22 1.91
C GLN A 172 -3.71 -8.26 1.93
N ALA A 173 -3.65 -9.12 2.95
CA ALA A 173 -2.63 -10.17 3.04
C ALA A 173 -2.66 -11.09 1.81
N ASN A 174 -3.85 -11.55 1.41
CA ASN A 174 -4.05 -12.39 0.24
C ASN A 174 -3.59 -11.68 -1.04
N LEU A 175 -3.86 -10.39 -1.20
CA LEU A 175 -3.48 -9.64 -2.40
C LEU A 175 -1.98 -9.39 -2.50
N ILE A 176 -1.30 -9.11 -1.38
CA ILE A 176 0.15 -9.00 -1.37
C ILE A 176 0.78 -10.34 -1.80
N GLU A 177 0.24 -11.46 -1.32
CA GLU A 177 0.71 -12.78 -1.75
C GLU A 177 0.33 -13.13 -3.19
N ILE A 178 -0.84 -12.72 -3.67
CA ILE A 178 -1.22 -12.82 -5.08
C ILE A 178 -0.19 -12.09 -5.96
N ILE A 179 0.17 -10.85 -5.62
CA ILE A 179 1.18 -10.08 -6.36
C ILE A 179 2.52 -10.82 -6.36
N ARG A 180 2.91 -11.41 -5.23
CA ARG A 180 4.11 -12.24 -5.13
C ARG A 180 4.06 -13.43 -6.09
N GLU A 181 2.94 -14.13 -6.17
CA GLU A 181 2.76 -15.29 -7.07
C GLU A 181 2.71 -14.89 -8.54
N LEU A 182 2.10 -13.73 -8.87
CA LEU A 182 2.16 -13.15 -10.21
C LEU A 182 3.61 -12.86 -10.63
N CYS A 183 4.39 -12.22 -9.76
CA CYS A 183 5.80 -11.89 -10.00
C CYS A 183 6.71 -13.12 -10.17
N LYS A 184 6.36 -14.25 -9.56
CA LYS A 184 7.10 -15.53 -9.68
C LYS A 184 6.70 -16.35 -10.90
N ASN A 185 5.49 -16.16 -11.43
CA ASN A 185 4.97 -17.00 -12.49
C ASN A 185 5.72 -16.78 -13.81
N ALA A 186 6.26 -17.85 -14.40
CA ALA A 186 7.08 -17.77 -15.61
C ALA A 186 6.33 -17.13 -16.79
N VAL A 187 5.06 -17.47 -17.01
CA VAL A 187 4.26 -16.91 -18.11
C VAL A 187 4.01 -15.42 -17.90
N VAL A 188 3.62 -15.03 -16.68
CA VAL A 188 3.37 -13.61 -16.36
C VAL A 188 4.65 -12.77 -16.51
N ARG A 189 5.82 -13.33 -16.19
CA ARG A 189 7.11 -12.64 -16.33
C ARG A 189 7.44 -12.26 -17.78
N GLU A 190 7.01 -13.04 -18.77
CA GLU A 190 7.18 -12.71 -20.19
C GLU A 190 6.44 -11.41 -20.58
N TYR A 191 5.30 -11.12 -19.95
CA TYR A 191 4.48 -9.93 -20.20
C TYR A 191 4.67 -8.83 -19.15
N PHE A 192 5.55 -9.04 -18.17
CA PHE A 192 5.65 -8.18 -16.98
C PHE A 192 5.96 -6.73 -17.33
N ILE A 193 6.91 -6.49 -18.22
CA ILE A 193 7.30 -5.14 -18.66
C ILE A 193 6.12 -4.41 -19.31
N ASP A 194 5.38 -5.07 -20.21
CA ASP A 194 4.23 -4.47 -20.88
C ASP A 194 3.11 -4.15 -19.88
N LEU A 195 2.83 -5.05 -18.95
CA LEU A 195 1.84 -4.84 -17.89
C LEU A 195 2.23 -3.68 -16.97
N MET A 196 3.51 -3.56 -16.61
CA MET A 196 3.99 -2.51 -15.73
C MET A 196 4.09 -1.13 -16.41
N ARG A 197 4.09 -1.08 -17.75
CA ARG A 197 4.06 0.18 -18.53
C ARG A 197 2.68 0.74 -18.77
N GLN A 198 1.65 -0.11 -18.69
CA GLN A 198 0.27 0.32 -18.90
C GLN A 198 -0.12 1.33 -17.82
N ARG A 199 -0.82 2.39 -18.24
CA ARG A 199 -1.34 3.43 -17.35
C ARG A 199 -2.84 3.28 -17.20
N ASP A 200 -3.33 3.42 -15.97
CA ASP A 200 -4.76 3.49 -15.69
C ASP A 200 -5.36 4.83 -16.18
N ILE A 201 -6.66 5.02 -15.96
CA ILE A 201 -7.38 6.28 -16.27
C ILE A 201 -6.82 7.50 -15.51
N ASN A 202 -6.12 7.29 -14.40
CA ASN A 202 -5.46 8.33 -13.63
C ASN A 202 -4.00 8.54 -14.08
N VAL A 203 -3.59 7.92 -15.20
CA VAL A 203 -2.25 8.01 -15.79
C VAL A 203 -1.17 7.35 -14.91
N HIS A 204 -1.56 6.52 -13.93
CA HIS A 204 -0.63 5.81 -13.07
C HIS A 204 -0.35 4.41 -13.59
N ILE A 205 0.92 4.00 -13.50
CA ILE A 205 1.31 2.60 -13.65
C ILE A 205 1.09 1.79 -12.36
N PRO A 206 1.21 0.44 -12.35
CA PRO A 206 0.95 -0.34 -11.14
C PRO A 206 1.91 -0.02 -9.98
N LEU A 207 3.19 0.25 -10.27
CA LEU A 207 4.19 0.59 -9.26
C LEU A 207 3.87 1.92 -8.56
N GLU A 208 3.53 2.95 -9.34
CA GLU A 208 3.09 4.25 -8.82
C GLU A 208 1.83 4.11 -7.98
N THR A 209 0.88 3.30 -8.43
CA THR A 209 -0.35 3.02 -7.67
C THR A 209 0.00 2.42 -6.30
N ALA A 210 0.94 1.48 -6.23
CA ALA A 210 1.34 0.85 -4.97
C ALA A 210 2.03 1.83 -4.02
N ILE A 211 2.89 2.70 -4.55
CA ILE A 211 3.54 3.77 -3.79
C ILE A 211 2.50 4.76 -3.26
N ASN A 212 1.62 5.26 -4.12
CA ASN A 212 0.56 6.21 -3.78
C ASN A 212 -0.38 5.69 -2.69
N GLN A 213 -0.67 4.39 -2.74
CA GLN A 213 -1.56 3.73 -1.78
C GLN A 213 -0.82 3.10 -0.59
N ARG A 214 0.50 3.35 -0.47
CA ARG A 214 1.35 2.89 0.65
C ARG A 214 1.36 1.37 0.83
N VAL A 215 1.17 0.61 -0.25
CA VAL A 215 1.26 -0.86 -0.26
C VAL A 215 2.71 -1.24 -0.58
N TYR A 216 3.61 -0.96 0.37
CA TYR A 216 5.05 -0.95 0.09
C TYR A 216 5.62 -2.34 -0.14
N SER A 217 5.08 -3.41 0.48
CA SER A 217 5.54 -4.76 0.14
C SER A 217 5.20 -5.14 -1.30
N ALA A 218 4.02 -4.76 -1.79
CA ALA A 218 3.66 -4.98 -3.20
C ALA A 218 4.57 -4.19 -4.14
N ALA A 219 4.83 -2.91 -3.81
CA ALA A 219 5.77 -2.08 -4.57
C ALA A 219 7.18 -2.69 -4.61
N GLN A 220 7.68 -3.20 -3.48
CA GLN A 220 8.99 -3.87 -3.41
C GLN A 220 9.04 -5.16 -4.24
N LEU A 221 7.97 -5.96 -4.24
CA LEU A 221 7.88 -7.18 -5.05
C LEU A 221 7.92 -6.87 -6.55
N MET A 222 7.16 -5.87 -7.00
CA MET A 222 7.18 -5.42 -8.39
C MET A 222 8.54 -4.82 -8.76
N TRP A 223 9.13 -4.03 -7.87
CA TRP A 223 10.48 -3.47 -8.04
C TRP A 223 11.54 -4.55 -8.24
N GLN A 224 11.61 -5.54 -7.34
CA GLN A 224 12.59 -6.62 -7.45
C GLN A 224 12.38 -7.42 -8.74
N THR A 225 11.13 -7.67 -9.10
CA THR A 225 10.79 -8.41 -10.34
C THR A 225 11.22 -7.63 -11.58
N ALA A 226 11.05 -6.30 -11.59
CA ALA A 226 11.50 -5.47 -12.70
C ALA A 226 13.02 -5.57 -12.92
N ILE A 227 13.80 -5.56 -11.84
CA ILE A 227 15.25 -5.76 -11.89
C ILE A 227 15.59 -7.17 -12.39
N ASP A 228 14.86 -8.18 -11.93
CA ASP A 228 15.17 -9.58 -12.26
C ASP A 228 14.76 -9.99 -13.70
N VAL A 229 13.76 -9.32 -14.30
CA VAL A 229 13.23 -9.69 -15.64
C VAL A 229 14.10 -9.19 -16.79
N LYS A 230 14.77 -8.04 -16.64
CA LYS A 230 15.69 -7.51 -17.67
C LYS A 230 16.88 -6.81 -17.01
N ASP A 231 18.06 -7.00 -17.61
CA ASP A 231 19.25 -6.20 -17.31
C ASP A 231 18.99 -4.72 -17.68
N TRP A 232 18.47 -3.94 -16.74
CA TRP A 232 18.39 -2.46 -16.73
C TRP A 232 18.22 -1.79 -18.10
N SER A 233 17.32 -2.30 -18.95
CA SER A 233 17.01 -1.65 -20.22
C SER A 233 16.33 -0.30 -19.96
N GLN A 234 16.40 0.63 -20.92
CA GLN A 234 15.62 1.88 -20.88
C GLN A 234 14.14 1.58 -20.59
N ASP A 235 13.65 0.39 -20.98
CA ASP A 235 12.28 0.00 -20.71
C ASP A 235 11.92 -0.05 -19.22
N VAL A 236 12.87 -0.55 -18.42
CA VAL A 236 12.77 -0.65 -16.97
C VAL A 236 12.87 0.76 -16.38
N VAL A 237 13.78 1.61 -16.87
CA VAL A 237 13.89 3.01 -16.41
C VAL A 237 12.57 3.76 -16.61
N ASP A 238 11.91 3.62 -17.76
CA ASP A 238 10.64 4.31 -18.02
C ASP A 238 9.49 3.78 -17.14
N ILE A 239 9.50 2.49 -16.77
CA ILE A 239 8.56 1.94 -15.77
C ILE A 239 8.86 2.53 -14.39
N LEU A 240 10.12 2.69 -14.04
CA LEU A 240 10.50 3.15 -12.71
C LEU A 240 10.34 4.67 -12.56
N MET A 241 10.45 5.39 -13.68
CA MET A 241 10.50 6.85 -13.78
C MET A 241 9.68 7.33 -14.99
N PRO A 242 8.34 7.20 -14.97
CA PRO A 242 7.46 7.52 -16.09
C PRO A 242 7.37 9.02 -16.49
N GLY A 243 8.38 9.84 -16.18
CA GLY A 243 8.44 11.29 -16.46
C GLY A 243 9.84 11.85 -16.76
N VAL A 244 10.88 11.01 -16.90
CA VAL A 244 12.19 11.47 -17.39
C VAL A 244 12.15 11.51 -18.93
N GLY A 245 11.52 12.54 -19.50
CA GLY A 245 11.59 12.82 -20.94
C GLY A 245 10.27 12.92 -21.70
N SER A 246 9.11 12.80 -21.05
CA SER A 246 7.81 13.12 -21.67
C SER A 246 7.36 14.53 -21.28
N ASP A 247 6.86 15.30 -22.25
CA ASP A 247 6.26 16.64 -22.11
C ASP A 247 4.95 16.65 -21.28
N ASP A 248 4.60 15.50 -20.70
CA ASP A 248 3.45 15.34 -19.82
C ASP A 248 3.77 15.92 -18.44
N THR A 249 2.93 16.87 -18.05
CA THR A 249 2.94 17.65 -16.80
C THR A 249 2.69 16.81 -15.54
N HIS A 250 3.03 15.53 -15.52
CA HIS A 250 2.99 14.71 -14.30
C HIS A 250 4.21 15.07 -13.46
N GLU A 251 4.04 16.12 -12.65
CA GLU A 251 5.14 16.89 -12.05
C GLU A 251 5.98 16.13 -11.00
N ASP A 252 5.57 14.94 -10.58
CA ASP A 252 6.17 14.25 -9.44
C ASP A 252 6.55 12.80 -9.79
N SER A 253 7.86 12.55 -9.85
CA SER A 253 8.44 11.20 -9.97
C SER A 253 7.97 10.28 -8.82
N SER A 254 7.83 8.97 -9.07
CA SER A 254 7.63 7.93 -8.05
C SER A 254 8.55 8.08 -6.83
N LEU A 255 9.79 8.53 -7.06
CA LEU A 255 10.77 8.84 -6.01
C LEU A 255 10.34 10.01 -5.13
N PHE A 256 9.85 11.10 -5.73
CA PHE A 256 9.34 12.24 -4.97
C PHE A 256 8.20 11.79 -4.07
N ILE A 257 7.27 11.01 -4.60
CA ILE A 257 6.13 10.50 -3.84
C ILE A 257 6.61 9.60 -2.70
N LEU A 258 7.57 8.70 -2.95
CA LEU A 258 8.19 7.90 -1.90
C LEU A 258 8.84 8.76 -0.81
N CYS A 259 9.55 9.83 -1.16
CA CYS A 259 10.13 10.77 -0.18
C CYS A 259 9.07 11.57 0.58
N ALA A 260 7.98 11.98 -0.09
CA ALA A 260 6.92 12.83 0.48
C ALA A 260 5.82 12.04 1.20
N ASN A 261 5.80 10.71 1.09
CA ASN A 261 4.82 9.82 1.73
C ASN A 261 5.03 9.68 3.25
N ASP A 262 5.20 10.78 3.95
CA ASP A 262 5.21 10.81 5.41
C ASP A 262 3.79 10.75 5.97
N THR A 263 3.70 10.46 7.26
CA THR A 263 2.40 10.30 7.94
C THR A 263 1.86 11.68 8.34
N CYS A 264 0.55 11.86 8.27
CA CYS A 264 -0.13 13.07 8.73
C CYS A 264 0.23 13.37 10.19
N SER A 265 0.50 14.63 10.50
CA SER A 265 0.87 15.03 11.86
C SER A 265 -0.18 14.74 12.92
N TYR A 266 -1.45 14.72 12.52
CA TYR A 266 -2.57 14.33 13.39
C TYR A 266 -2.39 12.94 14.02
N THR A 267 -1.64 12.02 13.39
CA THR A 267 -1.44 10.66 13.90
C THR A 267 -0.65 10.62 15.22
N TRP A 268 0.21 11.62 15.48
CA TRP A 268 0.97 11.72 16.73
C TRP A 268 0.54 12.88 17.61
N THR A 269 -0.07 13.93 17.05
CA THR A 269 -0.56 15.07 17.85
C THR A 269 -2.01 14.91 18.33
N GLY A 270 -2.83 14.14 17.61
CA GLY A 270 -4.28 14.21 17.77
C GLY A 270 -4.79 15.65 17.68
N GLU A 271 -5.69 16.03 18.59
CA GLU A 271 -6.26 17.37 18.71
C GLU A 271 -5.34 18.36 19.47
N GLU A 272 -4.11 17.98 19.82
CA GLU A 272 -3.16 18.88 20.48
C GLU A 272 -2.53 19.84 19.47
N HIS A 273 -2.65 21.15 19.73
CA HIS A 273 -2.03 22.18 18.90
C HIS A 273 -0.50 22.16 19.06
N THR A 274 0.22 21.91 17.97
CA THR A 274 1.69 21.88 17.97
C THR A 274 2.26 22.90 17.00
N PRO A 275 3.50 23.41 17.22
CA PRO A 275 4.16 24.26 16.25
C PRO A 275 4.51 23.49 14.97
N GLN A 276 3.88 23.84 13.85
CA GLN A 276 4.14 23.23 12.55
C GLN A 276 3.74 24.18 11.41
N LYS A 277 4.24 23.92 10.20
CA LYS A 277 3.75 24.59 9.00
C LYS A 277 2.36 24.05 8.66
N ILE A 278 1.41 24.96 8.51
CA ILE A 278 0.03 24.63 8.17
C ILE A 278 -0.42 25.35 6.91
N TYR A 279 -1.34 24.72 6.19
CA TYR A 279 -1.82 25.18 4.91
C TYR A 279 -3.33 25.31 4.94
N GLU A 280 -3.85 26.31 4.22
CA GLU A 280 -5.25 26.38 3.85
C GLU A 280 -5.44 25.80 2.46
N CYS A 281 -6.56 25.12 2.24
CA CYS A 281 -6.93 24.58 0.93
C CYS A 281 -8.29 25.12 0.53
N LYS A 282 -8.33 26.07 -0.42
CA LYS A 282 -9.57 26.71 -0.85
C LYS A 282 -10.46 25.76 -1.65
N THR A 283 -9.85 24.86 -2.42
CA THR A 283 -10.58 23.84 -3.19
C THR A 283 -11.39 22.90 -2.28
N CYS A 284 -10.83 22.49 -1.15
CA CYS A 284 -11.49 21.58 -0.20
C CYS A 284 -12.26 22.29 0.93
N GLY A 285 -12.13 23.62 1.04
CA GLY A 285 -12.72 24.39 2.14
C GLY A 285 -12.02 24.22 3.49
N LEU A 286 -10.74 23.86 3.50
CA LEU A 286 -9.88 23.94 4.70
C LEU A 286 -9.39 25.38 4.87
N VAL A 287 -10.30 26.27 5.25
CA VAL A 287 -10.06 27.72 5.37
C VAL A 287 -10.49 28.23 6.76
N GLY A 288 -10.08 29.44 7.13
CA GLY A 288 -10.46 30.03 8.42
C GLY A 288 -9.76 29.33 9.59
N THR A 289 -10.51 28.65 10.46
CA THR A 289 -9.95 27.89 11.60
C THR A 289 -9.35 26.54 11.18
N LEU A 290 -9.77 25.99 10.05
CA LEU A 290 -9.32 24.67 9.57
C LEU A 290 -8.02 24.77 8.78
N CYS A 291 -7.19 23.74 8.87
CA CYS A 291 -5.94 23.66 8.12
C CYS A 291 -5.48 22.22 7.87
N CYS A 292 -4.47 22.04 7.02
CA CYS A 292 -3.79 20.76 6.87
C CYS A 292 -2.27 20.91 7.09
N CYS A 293 -1.62 19.82 7.52
CA CYS A 293 -0.17 19.75 7.62
C CYS A 293 0.50 19.68 6.24
N THR A 294 1.84 19.79 6.22
CA THR A 294 2.66 19.73 4.99
C THR A 294 2.41 18.45 4.20
N GLU A 295 2.34 17.31 4.89
CA GLU A 295 2.17 15.98 4.29
C GLU A 295 0.80 15.87 3.61
N CYS A 296 -0.25 16.39 4.25
CA CYS A 296 -1.59 16.40 3.67
C CYS A 296 -1.70 17.36 2.49
N ALA A 297 -1.01 18.51 2.53
CA ALA A 297 -0.95 19.42 1.40
C ALA A 297 -0.33 18.76 0.16
N LEU A 298 0.73 17.97 0.34
CA LEU A 298 1.45 17.28 -0.74
C LEU A 298 0.75 16.01 -1.25
N LEU A 299 -0.12 15.37 -0.45
CA LEU A 299 -0.73 14.08 -0.78
C LEU A 299 -2.25 14.15 -1.01
N CYS A 300 -2.98 14.74 -0.07
CA CYS A 300 -4.45 14.75 -0.09
C CYS A 300 -4.99 15.97 -0.85
N HIS A 301 -4.26 17.07 -0.81
CA HIS A 301 -4.61 18.32 -1.47
C HIS A 301 -3.64 18.66 -2.61
N ARG A 302 -3.01 17.62 -3.17
CA ARG A 302 -2.17 17.75 -4.36
C ARG A 302 -2.98 18.38 -5.49
N ASN A 303 -2.37 19.33 -6.20
CA ASN A 303 -2.98 20.04 -7.33
C ASN A 303 -4.25 20.85 -6.97
N HIS A 304 -4.45 21.17 -5.69
CA HIS A 304 -5.49 22.09 -5.24
C HIS A 304 -4.93 23.49 -4.99
N ASP A 305 -5.80 24.50 -4.81
CA ASP A 305 -5.38 25.83 -4.34
C ASP A 305 -5.04 25.77 -2.83
N CYS A 306 -3.85 25.23 -2.55
CA CYS A 306 -3.30 25.03 -1.21
C CYS A 306 -2.16 26.02 -0.94
N LYS A 307 -2.26 26.79 0.15
CA LYS A 307 -1.33 27.89 0.46
C LYS A 307 -0.92 27.87 1.92
N LEU A 308 0.35 28.17 2.18
CA LEU A 308 0.89 28.28 3.54
C LEU A 308 0.18 29.41 4.30
N LYS A 309 -0.35 29.11 5.48
CA LYS A 309 -0.93 30.12 6.37
C LYS A 309 0.19 30.89 7.08
N LYS A 310 0.11 32.23 7.01
CA LYS A 310 1.06 33.15 7.67
C LYS A 310 0.72 33.40 9.14
N THR A 311 -0.48 33.02 9.57
CA THR A 311 -1.03 33.22 10.91
C THR A 311 -1.33 31.88 11.57
N SER A 312 -1.24 31.82 12.90
CA SER A 312 -1.33 30.63 13.77
C SER A 312 0.00 29.86 13.90
N PRO A 313 0.78 30.11 14.97
CA PRO A 313 2.06 29.43 15.19
C PRO A 313 1.89 27.98 15.66
N THR A 314 0.69 27.59 16.11
CA THR A 314 0.39 26.23 16.58
C THR A 314 -1.00 25.77 16.12
N ALA A 315 -1.09 24.52 15.65
CA ALA A 315 -2.32 23.87 15.19
C ALA A 315 -2.13 22.35 15.10
N TYR A 316 -3.22 21.60 14.96
CA TYR A 316 -3.20 20.22 14.46
C TYR A 316 -3.79 20.17 13.04
N CYS A 317 -3.72 19.01 12.38
CA CYS A 317 -4.19 18.85 11.01
C CYS A 317 -5.68 18.41 10.95
N ASP A 318 -6.50 19.16 10.21
CA ASP A 318 -7.94 18.93 10.02
C ASP A 318 -8.29 18.24 8.69
N CYS A 319 -7.28 17.70 7.97
CA CYS A 319 -7.47 17.10 6.64
C CYS A 319 -8.61 16.06 6.61
N TRP A 320 -8.73 15.28 7.68
CA TRP A 320 -9.73 14.24 7.84
C TRP A 320 -11.18 14.76 7.92
N GLU A 321 -11.39 16.04 8.29
CA GLU A 321 -12.75 16.61 8.34
C GLU A 321 -13.33 16.86 6.95
N LYS A 322 -12.48 17.04 5.93
CA LYS A 322 -12.90 17.39 4.57
C LYS A 322 -12.72 16.26 3.56
N CYS A 323 -11.84 15.30 3.83
CA CYS A 323 -11.56 14.21 2.92
C CYS A 323 -11.05 12.96 3.64
N GLU A 324 -11.06 11.82 2.94
CA GLU A 324 -10.39 10.61 3.38
C GLU A 324 -8.86 10.83 3.34
N CYS A 325 -8.29 11.23 4.48
CA CYS A 325 -6.88 11.57 4.57
C CYS A 325 -5.98 10.35 4.34
N LYS A 326 -5.38 10.29 3.15
CA LYS A 326 -4.46 9.22 2.71
C LYS A 326 -3.18 9.13 3.56
N ALA A 327 -2.84 10.21 4.27
CA ALA A 327 -1.64 10.28 5.10
C ALA A 327 -1.88 9.81 6.55
N LEU A 328 -3.13 9.53 6.97
CA LEU A 328 -3.40 8.97 8.31
C LEU A 328 -2.94 7.51 8.46
N VAL A 329 -2.91 6.78 7.34
CA VAL A 329 -2.42 5.41 7.27
C VAL A 329 -0.91 5.48 7.11
N THR A 330 -0.17 5.02 8.12
CA THR A 330 1.30 5.13 8.14
C THR A 330 1.93 4.34 6.99
N GLY A 331 1.44 3.12 6.75
CA GLY A 331 2.07 2.15 5.87
C GLY A 331 3.29 1.49 6.52
N ASN A 332 3.86 0.50 5.83
CA ASN A 332 5.11 -0.15 6.28
C ASN A 332 6.34 0.72 5.96
N ASN A 333 6.74 1.57 6.91
CA ASN A 333 7.90 2.45 6.75
C ASN A 333 9.22 1.70 6.49
N ALA A 334 9.42 0.53 7.09
CA ALA A 334 10.62 -0.26 6.83
C ALA A 334 10.69 -0.74 5.37
N LYS A 335 9.55 -1.10 4.78
CA LYS A 335 9.45 -1.48 3.36
C LYS A 335 9.58 -0.27 2.43
N ARG A 336 9.00 0.88 2.81
CA ARG A 336 9.20 2.15 2.11
C ARG A 336 10.67 2.52 2.03
N GLU A 337 11.39 2.44 3.15
CA GLU A 337 12.83 2.69 3.24
C GLU A 337 13.62 1.73 2.35
N GLN A 338 13.35 0.42 2.44
CA GLN A 338 14.02 -0.58 1.61
C GLN A 338 13.80 -0.33 0.11
N LEU A 339 12.58 0.03 -0.29
CA LEU A 339 12.28 0.38 -1.67
C LEU A 339 13.03 1.65 -2.09
N LEU A 340 13.05 2.69 -1.25
CA LEU A 340 13.78 3.92 -1.54
C LEU A 340 15.28 3.67 -1.71
N PHE A 341 15.89 2.90 -0.80
CA PHE A 341 17.30 2.53 -0.91
C PHE A 341 17.58 1.68 -2.15
N GLY A 342 16.70 0.74 -2.48
CA GLY A 342 16.81 -0.06 -3.70
C GLY A 342 16.77 0.81 -4.96
N MET A 343 15.82 1.75 -5.03
CA MET A 343 15.71 2.69 -6.15
C MET A 343 16.96 3.58 -6.26
N LEU A 344 17.45 4.12 -5.13
CA LEU A 344 18.65 4.95 -5.08
C LEU A 344 19.92 4.25 -5.57
N GLN A 345 19.99 2.93 -5.54
CA GLN A 345 21.15 2.20 -6.07
C GLN A 345 21.19 2.17 -7.61
N CYS A 346 20.15 2.65 -8.29
CA CYS A 346 20.12 2.76 -9.75
C CYS A 346 20.79 4.08 -10.20
N PRO A 347 21.96 4.04 -10.89
CA PRO A 347 22.67 5.26 -11.28
C PRO A 347 21.89 6.12 -12.28
N ALA A 348 21.18 5.49 -13.22
CA ALA A 348 20.32 6.18 -14.19
C ALA A 348 19.16 6.95 -13.52
N LEU A 349 18.81 6.56 -12.29
CA LEU A 349 17.74 7.15 -11.51
C LEU A 349 18.22 8.35 -10.70
N ILE A 350 19.48 8.30 -10.24
CA ILE A 350 20.15 9.42 -9.58
C ILE A 350 20.29 10.56 -10.58
N ASP A 351 20.85 10.32 -11.76
CA ASP A 351 21.16 11.39 -12.73
C ASP A 351 19.91 11.94 -13.47
N GLY A 352 18.72 11.39 -13.18
CA GLY A 352 17.45 11.77 -13.80
C GLY A 352 16.96 13.15 -13.35
N LEU A 353 16.67 14.02 -14.33
CA LEU A 353 16.04 15.32 -14.11
C LEU A 353 14.51 15.21 -14.27
N ASN A 354 13.76 15.97 -13.48
CA ASN A 354 12.32 16.13 -13.70
C ASN A 354 12.03 17.07 -14.90
N SER A 355 10.75 17.26 -15.24
CA SER A 355 10.31 18.15 -16.33
C SER A 355 10.70 19.63 -16.13
N LYS A 356 11.07 20.03 -14.91
CA LYS A 356 11.57 21.37 -14.57
C LYS A 356 13.10 21.47 -14.64
N GLY A 357 13.78 20.40 -15.05
CA GLY A 357 15.25 20.33 -15.09
C GLY A 357 15.89 20.22 -13.70
N GLU A 358 15.10 19.92 -12.67
CA GLU A 358 15.56 19.76 -11.30
C GLU A 358 15.95 18.31 -11.05
N HIS A 359 17.05 18.14 -10.33
CA HIS A 359 17.50 16.82 -9.93
C HIS A 359 16.53 16.22 -8.91
N ILE A 360 16.10 14.98 -9.12
CA ILE A 360 15.16 14.34 -8.18
C ILE A 360 15.77 14.22 -6.79
N LEU A 361 17.12 14.24 -6.68
CA LEU A 361 17.77 14.27 -5.38
C LEU A 361 17.47 15.50 -4.51
N LEU A 362 16.98 16.61 -5.07
CA LEU A 362 16.64 17.81 -4.30
C LEU A 362 15.56 17.54 -3.22
N PHE A 363 14.75 16.50 -3.41
CA PHE A 363 13.69 16.12 -2.49
C PHE A 363 14.14 15.17 -1.37
N PHE A 364 15.39 14.67 -1.39
CA PHE A 364 15.92 13.88 -0.28
C PHE A 364 16.09 14.68 1.01
N TRP A 365 16.26 16.00 0.93
CA TRP A 365 16.28 16.89 2.10
C TRP A 365 14.92 16.97 2.83
N LEU A 366 13.83 16.55 2.18
CA LEU A 366 12.51 16.46 2.80
C LEU A 366 12.25 15.10 3.45
N ALA A 367 12.99 14.05 3.07
CA ALA A 367 12.86 12.74 3.67
C ALA A 367 13.58 12.73 5.03
N PRO A 368 12.91 12.36 6.14
CA PRO A 368 13.53 12.22 7.46
C PRO A 368 14.77 11.30 7.46
N LEU A 369 14.86 10.43 6.46
CA LEU A 369 15.92 9.43 6.25
C LEU A 369 17.31 10.03 5.97
N PHE A 370 17.41 11.28 5.51
CA PHE A 370 18.68 11.91 5.14
C PHE A 370 19.06 13.11 6.03
N VAL A 371 18.25 13.45 7.04
CA VAL A 371 18.54 14.51 8.03
C VAL A 371 19.16 13.94 9.32
N SER A 372 19.56 12.67 9.34
CA SER A 372 20.08 11.98 10.52
C SER A 372 21.59 11.76 10.49
#